data_AF-A0A2S5NII6-F1
#
_entry.id   AF-A0A2S5NII6-F1
#
_cell.length_a   1.000
_cell.length_b   1.000
_cell.length_c   1.000
_cell.angle_alpha   90.00
_cell.angle_beta   90.00
_cell.angle_gamma   90.00
#
_symmetry.space_group_name_H-M   'P 1'
#
loop_
_entity.id
_entity.type
_entity.pdbx_description
1 polymer ?
#
loop_
_entity_poly.entity_id
_entity_poly.type
_entity_poly.pdbx_seq_one_letter_code
_entity_poly.pdbx_strand_id
1 'polypeptide(L)' 'MLEKIIAAVATWIIGVISSMGYGGVVLLMAIESACIPLPSEIIMPFAGFLVSKGEMT' A
#
# COMPACT_ATOMS: atom_id res chain seq x y z
N MET A 1 0.91 9.08 19.50
CA MET A 1 2.24 8.64 18.99
C MET A 1 2.07 7.58 17.90
N LEU A 2 1.25 6.55 18.13
CA LEU A 2 0.96 5.49 17.16
C LEU A 2 0.35 5.99 15.84
N GLU A 3 -0.57 6.96 15.89
CA GLU A 3 -1.19 7.56 14.69
C GLU A 3 -0.18 8.18 13.73
N LYS A 4 0.89 8.80 14.23
CA LYS A 4 1.93 9.39 13.38
C LYS A 4 2.74 8.33 12.66
N ILE A 5 2.97 7.19 13.32
CA ILE A 5 3.68 6.04 12.74
C ILE A 5 2.81 5.41 11.65
N ILE A 6 1.52 5.19 11.93
CA ILE A 6 0.56 4.65 10.95
C ILE A 6 0.43 5.59 9.75
N ALA A 7 0.32 6.90 9.96
CA ALA A 7 0.26 7.88 8.88
C ALA A 7 1.54 7.89 8.03
N ALA A 8 2.73 7.83 8.65
CA ALA A 8 4.00 7.78 7.93
C ALA A 8 4.12 6.49 7.09
N VAL A 9 3.74 5.34 7.65
CA VAL A 9 3.71 4.06 6.94
C VAL A 9 2.69 4.09 5.80
N ALA A 10 1.49 4.63 6.01
CA ALA A 10 0.47 4.76 4.99
C ALA A 10 0.93 5.65 3.82
N THR A 11 1.55 6.80 4.08
CA THR A 11 2.10 7.66 3.03
C THR A 11 3.20 6.94 2.24
N TRP A 12 4.05 6.16 2.92
CA TRP A 12 5.09 5.37 2.27
C TRP A 12 4.49 4.29 1.35
N ILE A 13 3.51 3.52 1.84
CA ILE A 13 2.75 2.52 1.08
C ILE A 13 2.15 3.14 -0.18
N ILE A 14 1.44 4.27 -0.03
CA ILE A 14 0.80 4.99 -1.14
C ILE A 14 1.85 5.39 -2.19
N GLY A 15 3.02 5.88 -1.77
CA GLY A 15 4.13 6.21 -2.67
C GLY A 15 4.65 4.98 -3.44
N VAL A 16 4.79 3.84 -2.78
CA VAL A 16 5.22 2.58 -3.41
C VAL A 16 4.19 2.10 -4.44
N ILE A 17 2.90 2.05 -4.08
CA ILE A 17 1.83 1.62 -4.98
C ILE A 17 1.71 2.59 -6.17
N SER A 18 1.77 3.90 -5.92
CA SER A 18 1.70 4.91 -6.99
C SER A 18 2.86 4.83 -7.97
N SER A 19 4.04 4.39 -7.54
CA SER A 19 5.22 4.30 -8.41
C SER A 19 5.37 2.93 -9.09
N MET A 20 4.87 1.86 -8.48
CA MET A 20 5.14 0.48 -8.89
C MET A 20 3.88 -0.31 -9.27
N GLY A 21 2.69 0.30 -9.17
CA GLY A 21 1.42 -0.28 -9.60
C GLY A 21 1.14 -1.65 -8.96
N TYR A 22 0.80 -2.65 -9.77
CA TYR A 22 0.56 -4.01 -9.29
C TYR A 22 1.79 -4.64 -8.62
N GLY A 23 2.99 -4.34 -9.11
CA GLY A 23 4.24 -4.82 -8.51
C GLY A 23 4.44 -4.29 -7.09
N GLY A 24 4.03 -3.05 -6.84
CA GLY A 24 4.05 -2.45 -5.51
C GLY A 24 3.10 -3.14 -4.54
N VAL A 25 1.89 -3.46 -4.99
CA VAL A 25 0.89 -4.18 -4.17
C VAL A 25 1.40 -5.58 -3.81
N VAL A 26 1.92 -6.34 -4.77
CA VAL A 26 2.47 -7.69 -4.51
C VAL A 26 3.63 -7.64 -3.52
N LEU A 27 4.53 -6.66 -3.68
CA LEU A 27 5.66 -6.48 -2.77
C LEU A 27 5.20 -6.11 -1.35
N LEU A 28 4.22 -5.21 -1.22
CA LEU A 28 3.67 -4.82 0.08
C LEU A 28 2.94 -5.95 0.77
N MET A 29 2.18 -6.77 0.03
CA MET A 29 1.54 -7.98 0.56
C MET A 29 2.58 -9.03 1.00
N ALA A 30 3.69 -9.17 0.27
CA ALA A 30 4.80 -10.04 0.69
C ALA A 30 5.49 -9.53 1.97
N ILE A 31 5.63 -8.21 2.12
CA ILE A 31 6.17 -7.57 3.33
C ILE A 31 5.22 -7.74 4.52
N GLU A 32 3.91 -7.58 4.32
CA GLU A 32 2.90 -7.86 5.34
C GLU A 32 3.00 -9.31 5.81
N SER A 33 3.15 -10.24 4.87
CA SER A 33 3.37 -11.66 5.16
C SER A 33 4.67 -11.94 5.93
N ALA A 34 5.66 -11.03 5.91
CA ALA A 34 6.90 -11.13 6.68
C ALA A 34 6.77 -10.66 8.14
N CYS A 35 5.54 -10.67 8.71
CA CYS A 35 5.20 -10.18 10.04
C CYS A 35 5.42 -8.68 10.26
N ILE A 36 5.49 -7.87 9.21
CA ILE A 36 5.47 -6.41 9.34
C ILE A 36 4.00 -5.98 9.40
N PRO A 37 3.53 -5.37 10.51
CA PRO A 37 2.13 -4.99 10.66
C PRO A 37 1.79 -3.82 9.75
N LEU A 38 1.40 -4.14 8.50
CA LEU A 38 0.91 -3.17 7.52
C LEU A 38 -0.63 -3.16 7.54
N PRO A 39 -1.27 -1.98 7.56
CA PRO A 39 -2.73 -1.87 7.53
C PRO A 39 -3.28 -2.20 6.14
N SER A 40 -3.71 -3.46 5.94
CA SER A 40 -4.26 -3.97 4.68
C SER A 40 -5.52 -3.21 4.22
N GLU A 41 -6.26 -2.63 5.16
CA GLU A 41 -7.42 -1.76 4.95
C GLU A 41 -7.11 -0.47 4.20
N ILE A 42 -5.84 -0.08 4.08
CA ILE A 42 -5.42 1.07 3.26
C ILE A 42 -4.88 0.61 1.91
N ILE A 43 -4.13 -0.49 1.88
CA ILE A 43 -3.50 -1.04 0.67
C ILE A 43 -4.58 -1.44 -0.35
N MET A 44 -5.55 -2.26 0.07
CA MET A 44 -6.55 -2.83 -0.85
C MET A 44 -7.50 -1.81 -1.48
N PRO A 45 -8.14 -0.89 -0.73
CA PRO A 45 -9.00 0.12 -1.36
C PRO A 45 -8.21 1.14 -2.20
N PHE A 46 -6.97 1.47 -1.84
CA PHE A 46 -6.14 2.34 -2.68
C PHE A 46 -5.72 1.66 -3.99
N ALA A 47 -5.34 0.38 -3.93
CA ALA A 47 -5.13 -0.42 -5.13
C ALA A 47 -6.41 -0.48 -5.98
N GLY A 48 -7.57 -0.80 -5.39
CA GLY A 48 -8.85 -0.80 -6.11
C GLY A 48 -9.19 0.54 -6.77
N PHE A 49 -8.88 1.66 -6.11
CA PHE A 49 -9.02 3.00 -6.69
C PHE A 49 -8.13 3.21 -7.91
N LEU A 50 -6.84 2.82 -7.84
CA LEU A 50 -5.93 2.94 -8.97
C LEU A 50 -6.31 2.01 -10.13
N VAL A 51 -6.81 0.80 -9.85
CA VAL A 51 -7.40 -0.09 -10.88
C VAL A 51 -8.57 0.61 -11.56
N SER A 52 -9.49 1.17 -10.77
CA SER A 52 -10.67 1.87 -11.30
C SER A 52 -10.30 3.08 -12.14
N LYS A 53 -9.17 3.72 -11.86
CA LYS A 53 -8.62 4.82 -12.65
C LYS A 53 -7.85 4.38 -13.90
N GLY A 54 -7.57 3.10 -14.06
CA GLY A 54 -6.73 2.58 -15.14
C GLY A 54 -5.25 2.95 -15.01
N GLU A 55 -4.82 3.38 -13.81
CA GLU A 55 -3.44 3.81 -13.53
C GLU A 55 -2.57 2.65 -12.99
N MET A 56 -3.15 1.46 -12.78
CA MET A 56 -2.37 0.26 -12.45
C MET A 56 -1.87 -0.44 -13.73
N THR A 57 -0.54 -0.45 -13.87
CA THR A 57 0.19 -1.18 -14.91
C THR A 57 0.88 -2.41 -14.35
#